data_AF-A0A662RY84-F1
#
_entry.id   AF-A0A662RY84-F1
#
_cell.length_a   1.000
_cell.length_b   1.000
_cell.length_c   1.000
_cell.angle_alpha   90.00
_cell.angle_beta   90.00
_cell.angle_gamma   90.00
#
_symmetry.space_group_name_H-M   'P 1'
#
loop_
_entity.id
_entity.type
_entity.pdbx_description
1 polymer ?
#
loop_
_entity_poly.entity_id
_entity_poly.type
_entity_poly.pdbx_seq_one_letter_code
_entity_poly.pdbx_strand_id
1 'polypeptide(L)'
;VIVALYLLISSLLPHIQIFLLAFFIVTAASYAFAKVIKGVGIIIPAFLPPLFASIASLIAVLQSPQNFSVMPKIAFTSGVFGVLFGADILNMRKVIRMGAPIVSIGGAGVFDGIFLTGFMSAMLALLFM
;
A
#
# COMPACT_ATOMS: atom_id res chain seq x y z
N VAL A 1 -3.67 2.27 8.94
CA VAL A 1 -4.26 0.91 8.88
C VAL A 1 -5.71 0.84 9.35
N ILE A 2 -6.05 1.27 10.58
CA ILE A 2 -7.44 1.20 11.09
C ILE A 2 -8.44 1.91 10.16
N VAL A 3 -8.11 3.11 9.67
CA VAL A 3 -8.95 3.83 8.69
C VAL A 3 -9.13 3.03 7.39
N ALA A 4 -8.07 2.36 6.91
CA ALA A 4 -8.16 1.53 5.71
C ALA A 4 -9.06 0.31 5.93
N LEU A 5 -8.98 -0.32 7.11
CA LEU A 5 -9.86 -1.42 7.50
C LEU A 5 -11.33 -0.95 7.59
N TYR A 6 -11.56 0.21 8.21
CA TYR A 6 -12.88 0.81 8.29
C TYR A 6 -13.46 1.09 6.90
N LEU A 7 -12.69 1.68 5.98
CA LEU A 7 -13.13 1.94 4.60
C LEU A 7 -13.41 0.64 3.83
N LEU A 8 -12.58 -0.39 4.04
CA LEU A 8 -12.75 -1.70 3.42
C LEU A 8 -14.10 -2.32 3.79
N ILE A 9 -14.40 -2.33 5.09
CA ILE A 9 -15.64 -2.93 5.63
C ILE A 9 -16.86 -2.07 5.32
N SER A 10 -16.77 -0.74 5.45
CA SER A 10 -17.93 0.15 5.34
C SER A 10 -18.33 0.49 3.90
N SER A 11 -17.38 0.54 2.97
CA SER A 11 -17.61 1.09 1.62
C SER A 11 -17.16 0.19 0.47
N LEU A 12 -16.17 -0.68 0.67
CA LEU A 12 -15.52 -1.39 -0.45
C LEU A 12 -15.91 -2.86 -0.57
N LEU A 13 -16.74 -3.41 0.33
CA LEU A 13 -17.28 -4.76 0.20
C LEU A 13 -17.97 -5.02 -1.16
N PRO A 14 -18.80 -4.11 -1.70
CA PRO A 14 -19.40 -4.30 -3.04
C PRO A 14 -18.37 -4.26 -4.18
N HIS A 15 -17.19 -3.68 -3.93
CA HIS A 15 -16.12 -3.46 -4.91
C HIS A 15 -14.88 -4.31 -4.58
N ILE A 16 -15.06 -5.42 -3.85
CA ILE A 16 -13.96 -6.22 -3.31
C ILE A 16 -13.03 -6.76 -4.40
N GLN A 17 -13.56 -7.08 -5.58
CA GLN A 17 -12.75 -7.56 -6.72
C GLN A 17 -11.77 -6.48 -7.21
N ILE A 18 -12.23 -5.24 -7.30
CA ILE A 18 -11.42 -4.08 -7.73
C ILE A 18 -10.33 -3.81 -6.68
N PHE A 19 -10.73 -3.82 -5.39
CA PHE A 19 -9.79 -3.69 -4.29
C PHE A 19 -8.72 -4.80 -4.31
N LEU A 20 -9.10 -6.06 -4.47
CA LEU A 20 -8.18 -7.20 -4.45
C LEU A 20 -7.16 -7.10 -5.58
N LEU A 21 -7.59 -6.74 -6.80
CA LEU A 21 -6.68 -6.53 -7.92
C LEU A 21 -5.65 -5.45 -7.61
N ALA A 22 -6.09 -4.28 -7.15
CA ALA A 22 -5.20 -3.18 -6.79
C ALA A 22 -4.27 -3.58 -5.63
N PHE A 23 -4.80 -4.27 -4.62
CA PHE A 23 -4.05 -4.76 -3.46
C PHE A 23 -2.90 -5.69 -3.88
N PHE A 24 -3.18 -6.70 -4.71
CA PHE A 24 -2.15 -7.64 -5.14
C PHE A 24 -1.05 -6.96 -5.97
N ILE A 25 -1.42 -6.02 -6.85
CA ILE A 25 -0.44 -5.24 -7.63
C ILE A 25 0.47 -4.44 -6.68
N VAL A 26 -0.11 -3.70 -5.73
CA VAL A 26 0.66 -2.89 -4.78
C VAL A 26 1.52 -3.76 -3.86
N THR A 27 1.01 -4.90 -3.39
CA THR A 27 1.77 -5.85 -2.59
C THR A 27 2.98 -6.38 -3.35
N ALA A 28 2.80 -6.82 -4.59
CA ALA A 28 3.89 -7.33 -5.42
C ALA A 28 4.94 -6.26 -5.69
N ALA A 29 4.51 -5.04 -6.08
CA ALA A 29 5.42 -3.93 -6.31
C ALA A 29 6.17 -3.53 -5.03
N SER A 30 5.46 -3.35 -3.91
CA SER A 30 6.09 -2.97 -2.64
C SER A 30 7.09 -4.00 -2.16
N TYR A 31 6.79 -5.29 -2.32
CA TYR A 31 7.72 -6.37 -1.98
C TYR A 31 8.99 -6.34 -2.85
N ALA A 32 8.84 -6.10 -4.16
CA ALA A 32 9.96 -6.06 -5.10
C ALA A 32 10.91 -4.88 -4.84
N PHE A 33 10.37 -3.72 -4.43
CA PHE A 33 11.16 -2.51 -4.17
C PHE A 33 11.63 -2.36 -2.72
N ALA A 34 11.08 -3.15 -1.79
CA ALA A 34 11.50 -3.13 -0.39
C ALA A 34 12.91 -3.74 -0.22
N LYS A 35 13.76 -3.02 0.51
CA LYS A 35 15.09 -3.48 0.90
C LYS A 35 15.18 -3.53 2.41
N VAL A 36 15.77 -4.62 2.92
CA VAL A 36 15.99 -4.81 4.35
C VAL A 36 17.43 -4.44 4.67
N ILE A 37 17.63 -3.39 5.47
CA ILE A 37 18.95 -2.86 5.85
C ILE A 37 19.18 -3.09 7.34
N LYS A 38 20.31 -3.70 7.70
CA LYS A 38 20.70 -3.97 9.08
C LYS A 38 20.84 -2.66 9.87
N GLY A 39 20.22 -2.58 11.04
CA GLY A 39 20.24 -1.41 11.91
C GLY A 39 19.28 -0.28 11.52
N VAL A 40 18.63 -0.37 10.34
CA VAL A 40 17.65 0.61 9.86
C VAL A 40 16.25 0.01 9.81
N GLY A 41 16.12 -1.21 9.30
CA GLY A 41 14.83 -1.90 9.11
C GLY A 41 14.47 -2.04 7.64
N ILE A 42 13.16 -2.04 7.35
CA ILE A 42 12.63 -2.17 6.00
C ILE A 42 12.50 -0.78 5.40
N ILE A 43 13.15 -0.55 4.26
CA ILE A 43 13.08 0.71 3.53
C ILE A 43 12.46 0.51 2.16
N ILE A 44 11.70 1.51 1.73
CA ILE A 44 11.16 1.63 0.38
C ILE A 44 11.24 3.11 -0.03
N PRO A 45 11.53 3.45 -1.30
CA PRO A 45 11.52 4.85 -1.73
C PRO A 45 10.14 5.47 -1.52
N ALA A 46 10.07 6.59 -0.79
CA ALA A 46 8.81 7.13 -0.24
C ALA A 46 7.70 7.41 -1.29
N PHE A 47 8.07 7.83 -2.50
CA PHE A 47 7.12 8.16 -3.57
C PHE A 47 6.65 6.96 -4.40
N LEU A 48 7.40 5.85 -4.39
CA LEU A 48 7.09 4.70 -5.23
C LEU A 48 5.74 4.05 -4.85
N PRO A 49 5.49 3.74 -3.56
CA PRO A 49 4.23 3.10 -3.20
C PRO A 49 2.97 3.95 -3.43
N PRO A 50 2.95 5.28 -3.15
CA PRO A 50 1.83 6.12 -3.55
C PRO A 50 1.51 6.06 -5.04
N LEU A 51 2.55 6.06 -5.89
CA LEU A 51 2.40 5.95 -7.35
C LEU A 51 1.88 4.58 -7.76
N PHE A 52 2.41 3.49 -7.20
CA PHE A 52 1.90 2.16 -7.48
C PHE A 52 0.44 2.01 -7.06
N ALA A 53 0.06 2.55 -5.91
CA ALA A 53 -1.31 2.49 -5.41
C ALA A 53 -2.29 3.28 -6.29
N SER A 54 -1.93 4.49 -6.71
CA SER A 54 -2.79 5.29 -7.59
C SER A 54 -2.94 4.64 -8.98
N ILE A 55 -1.83 4.21 -9.59
CA ILE A 55 -1.84 3.53 -10.90
C ILE A 55 -2.59 2.19 -10.82
N ALA A 56 -2.36 1.39 -9.78
CA ALA A 56 -3.05 0.11 -9.60
C ALA A 56 -4.56 0.31 -9.41
N SER A 57 -4.97 1.34 -8.67
CA SER A 57 -6.39 1.68 -8.51
C SER A 57 -7.04 2.10 -9.84
N LEU A 58 -6.32 2.87 -10.66
CA LEU A 58 -6.78 3.27 -11.99
C LEU A 58 -6.95 2.04 -12.89
N ILE A 59 -5.93 1.17 -12.98
CA ILE A 59 -5.98 -0.07 -13.75
C ILE A 59 -7.17 -0.95 -13.32
N ALA A 60 -7.38 -1.08 -12.00
CA ALA A 60 -8.46 -1.91 -11.48
C ALA A 60 -9.84 -1.32 -11.80
N VAL A 61 -10.01 -0.01 -11.69
CA VAL A 61 -11.28 0.68 -11.97
C VAL A 61 -11.60 0.72 -13.46
N LEU A 62 -10.61 0.74 -14.35
CA LEU A 62 -10.83 0.66 -15.81
C LEU A 62 -11.58 -0.62 -16.24
N GLN A 63 -11.54 -1.69 -15.44
CA GLN A 63 -12.33 -2.90 -15.69
C GLN A 63 -13.83 -2.72 -15.38
N SER A 64 -14.20 -1.66 -14.66
CA SER A 64 -15.59 -1.33 -14.31
C SER A 64 -15.77 0.20 -14.20
N PRO A 65 -15.85 0.92 -15.34
CA PRO A 65 -15.83 2.38 -15.38
C PRO A 65 -16.94 3.07 -14.57
N GLN A 66 -18.10 2.41 -14.41
CA GLN A 66 -19.17 2.87 -13.52
C GLN A 66 -18.74 3.07 -12.04
N ASN A 67 -17.58 2.54 -11.63
CA ASN A 67 -17.07 2.62 -10.26
C ASN A 67 -15.95 3.67 -10.09
N PHE A 68 -15.78 4.63 -11.00
CA PHE A 68 -14.74 5.66 -10.88
C PHE A 68 -14.79 6.44 -9.55
N SER A 69 -15.99 6.68 -9.01
CA SER A 69 -16.19 7.40 -7.74
C SER A 69 -15.53 6.74 -6.52
N VAL A 70 -15.24 5.43 -6.54
CA VAL A 70 -14.59 4.73 -5.43
C VAL A 70 -13.07 4.65 -5.56
N MET A 71 -12.50 5.12 -6.67
CA MET A 71 -11.07 5.00 -6.95
C MET A 71 -10.16 5.59 -5.86
N PRO A 72 -10.40 6.78 -5.27
CA PRO A 72 -9.54 7.30 -4.21
C PRO A 72 -9.58 6.45 -2.93
N LYS A 73 -10.74 5.87 -2.62
CA LYS A 73 -10.89 4.93 -1.49
C LYS A 73 -10.11 3.63 -1.76
N ILE A 74 -10.15 3.14 -3.00
CA ILE A 74 -9.37 1.97 -3.41
C ILE A 74 -7.88 2.28 -3.33
N ALA A 75 -7.40 3.38 -3.92
CA ALA A 75 -6.00 3.79 -3.86
C ALA A 75 -5.48 3.87 -2.41
N PHE A 76 -6.25 4.52 -1.53
CA PHE A 76 -5.92 4.59 -0.10
C PHE A 76 -5.83 3.20 0.54
N THR A 77 -6.86 2.38 0.39
CA THR A 77 -6.95 1.09 1.08
C THR A 77 -5.97 0.06 0.53
N SER A 78 -5.88 -0.09 -0.80
CA SER A 78 -4.91 -0.96 -1.46
C SER A 78 -3.49 -0.48 -1.26
N GLY A 79 -3.26 0.83 -1.19
CA GLY A 79 -1.97 1.43 -0.82
C GLY A 79 -1.54 1.04 0.59
N VAL A 80 -2.40 1.29 1.57
CA VAL A 80 -2.12 1.00 2.98
C VAL A 80 -1.90 -0.49 3.23
N PHE A 81 -2.83 -1.34 2.77
CA PHE A 81 -2.68 -2.79 2.95
C PHE A 81 -1.60 -3.37 2.05
N GLY A 82 -1.48 -2.88 0.82
CA GLY A 82 -0.49 -3.38 -0.13
C GLY A 82 0.94 -3.16 0.35
N VAL A 83 1.24 -1.98 0.89
CA VAL A 83 2.56 -1.69 1.47
C VAL A 83 2.79 -2.47 2.75
N LEU A 84 1.80 -2.55 3.66
CA LEU A 84 1.92 -3.35 4.89
C LEU A 84 2.24 -4.82 4.57
N PHE A 85 1.51 -5.43 3.63
CA PHE A 85 1.76 -6.82 3.26
C PHE A 85 3.08 -6.96 2.47
N GLY A 86 3.28 -6.11 1.48
CA GLY A 86 4.40 -6.21 0.54
C GLY A 86 5.74 -5.84 1.15
N ALA A 87 5.83 -4.66 1.77
CA ALA A 87 7.05 -4.19 2.38
C ALA A 87 7.31 -4.90 3.71
N ASP A 88 6.34 -4.90 4.63
CA ASP A 88 6.60 -5.37 5.99
C ASP A 88 6.44 -6.88 6.15
N ILE A 89 5.23 -7.42 5.97
CA ILE A 89 4.90 -8.82 6.31
C ILE A 89 5.75 -9.80 5.49
N LEU A 90 5.83 -9.63 4.18
CA LEU A 90 6.57 -10.54 3.31
C LEU A 90 8.10 -10.49 3.53
N ASN A 91 8.64 -9.41 4.10
CA ASN A 91 10.07 -9.31 4.43
C ASN A 91 10.42 -9.68 5.89
N MET A 92 9.43 -10.01 6.74
CA MET A 92 9.68 -10.37 8.15
C MET A 92 10.69 -11.52 8.30
N ARG A 93 10.66 -12.53 7.42
CA ARG A 93 11.64 -13.63 7.47
C ARG A 93 13.08 -13.15 7.29
N LYS A 94 13.30 -12.16 6.42
CA LYS A 94 14.63 -11.56 6.20
C LYS A 94 15.04 -10.75 7.43
N VAL A 95 14.11 -9.99 8.00
CA VAL A 95 14.31 -9.24 9.25
C VAL A 95 14.76 -10.13 10.40
N ILE A 96 14.04 -11.24 10.64
CA ILE A 96 14.35 -12.19 11.73
C ILE A 96 15.75 -12.82 11.54
N ARG A 97 16.10 -13.21 10.32
CA ARG A 97 17.41 -13.83 10.02
C ARG A 97 18.61 -12.90 10.23
N MET A 98 18.41 -11.58 10.23
CA MET A 98 19.51 -10.62 10.44
C MET A 98 19.94 -10.52 11.92
N GLY A 99 19.23 -11.16 12.85
CA GLY A 99 19.55 -11.11 14.27
C GLY A 99 19.44 -9.71 14.88
N ALA A 100 18.64 -8.83 14.27
CA ALA A 100 18.41 -7.50 14.79
C ALA A 100 17.52 -7.62 16.05
N PRO A 101 17.96 -7.15 17.23
CA PRO A 101 17.21 -7.28 18.48
C PRO A 101 15.90 -6.48 18.47
N ILE A 102 15.88 -5.37 17.72
CA ILE A 102 14.71 -4.50 17.52
C ILE A 102 14.71 -4.04 16.06
N VAL A 103 13.54 -4.07 15.42
CA VAL A 103 13.33 -3.54 14.06
C VAL A 103 12.07 -2.70 14.02
N SER A 104 12.19 -1.48 13.47
CA SER A 104 11.04 -0.64 13.16
C SER A 104 10.31 -1.20 11.94
N ILE A 105 9.03 -1.53 12.11
CA ILE A 105 8.12 -1.99 11.07
C ILE A 105 7.22 -0.81 10.71
N GLY A 106 7.10 -0.49 9.43
CA GLY A 106 6.33 0.68 9.00
C GLY A 106 6.87 2.01 9.55
N GLY A 107 8.17 2.30 9.46
CA GLY A 107 8.64 3.59 9.98
C GLY A 107 10.14 3.80 10.14
N ALA A 108 10.98 3.20 9.29
CA ALA A 108 12.43 3.48 9.32
C ALA A 108 12.79 4.92 8.83
N GLY A 109 11.80 5.79 8.62
CA GLY A 109 11.93 7.20 8.29
C GLY A 109 10.66 7.97 8.73
N VAL A 110 10.80 9.28 8.96
CA VAL A 110 9.86 10.17 9.68
C VAL A 110 8.43 10.26 9.08
N PHE A 111 8.23 9.74 7.86
CA PHE A 111 6.92 9.47 7.29
C PHE A 111 6.85 7.98 6.94
N ASP A 112 6.11 7.20 7.73
CA ASP A 112 5.86 5.79 7.47
C ASP A 112 5.32 5.60 6.04
N GLY A 113 5.96 4.71 5.26
CA GLY A 113 5.61 4.41 3.88
C GLY A 113 4.12 4.16 3.73
N ILE A 114 3.57 3.20 4.48
CA ILE A 114 2.46 3.46 5.41
C ILE A 114 1.46 4.59 5.11
N PHE A 115 1.53 5.55 6.03
CA PHE A 115 0.73 6.76 6.06
C PHE A 115 0.88 7.60 4.80
N LEU A 116 2.11 7.83 4.33
CA LEU A 116 2.35 8.66 3.14
C LEU A 116 1.70 8.05 1.90
N THR A 117 1.76 6.72 1.76
CA THR A 117 1.10 5.98 0.69
C THR A 117 -0.39 6.16 0.75
N GLY A 118 -1.02 5.95 1.90
CA GLY A 118 -2.46 6.13 2.04
C GLY A 118 -2.89 7.53 1.60
N PHE A 119 -2.30 8.56 2.18
CA PHE A 119 -2.66 9.95 1.89
C PHE A 119 -2.36 10.36 0.45
N MET A 120 -1.12 10.16 -0.02
CA MET A 120 -0.70 10.62 -1.35
C MET A 120 -1.35 9.83 -2.48
N SER A 121 -1.59 8.52 -2.30
CA SER A 121 -2.26 7.73 -3.34
C SER A 121 -3.71 8.17 -3.56
N ALA A 122 -4.43 8.53 -2.50
CA ALA A 122 -5.79 9.07 -2.61
C ALA A 122 -5.79 10.42 -3.33
N MET A 123 -4.83 11.31 -3.00
CA MET A 123 -4.67 12.59 -3.68
C MET A 123 -4.32 12.44 -5.16
N LEU A 124 -3.38 11.55 -5.48
CA LEU A 124 -3.00 11.24 -6.86
C LEU A 124 -4.16 10.61 -7.64
N ALA A 125 -4.95 9.74 -7.00
CA ALA A 125 -6.12 9.16 -7.63
C ALA A 125 -7.16 10.24 -8.00
N LEU A 126 -7.37 11.25 -7.15
CA LEU A 126 -8.27 12.37 -7.48
C LEU A 126 -7.84 13.14 -8.74
N LEU A 127 -6.55 13.14 -9.10
CA LEU A 127 -6.06 13.79 -10.32
C LEU A 127 -6.39 12.99 -11.60
N PHE A 128 -6.63 11.69 -11.48
CA PHE A 128 -6.93 10.80 -12.60
C PHE A 128 -8.43 10.63 -12.88
N MET A 129 -9.30 11.26 -12.08
CA MET A 129 -10.76 11.23 -12.23
C MET A 129 -11.24 12.41 -13.07
#